data_AF-A0A926VCA3-F1
#
_entry.id   AF-A0A926VCA3-F1
#
_cell.length_a   1.000
_cell.length_b   1.000
_cell.length_c   1.000
_cell.angle_alpha   90.00
_cell.angle_beta   90.00
_cell.angle_gamma   90.00
#
_symmetry.space_group_name_H-M   'P 1'
#
loop_
_entity.id
_entity.type
_entity.pdbx_description
1 polymer ?
#
loop_
_entity_poly.entity_id
_entity_poly.type
_entity_poly.pdbx_seq_one_letter_code
_entity_poly.pdbx_strand_id
1 'polypeptide(L)'
;MNVTRTTSIAITANSYVSSSINHNHGTANLFIAGNSESIIIQFLPENLPILRGLVAALQQLEADLQQTKLEKLQRQINTIQNHNRKAVTLVADNDTF
;
A
#
# COMPACT_ATOMS: atom_id res chain seq x y z
N MET A 1 20.61 -28.05 21.70
CA MET A 1 20.42 -27.66 20.29
C MET A 1 19.31 -26.60 20.27
N ASN A 2 19.62 -25.33 20.05
CA ASN A 2 18.61 -24.27 20.01
C ASN A 2 17.95 -24.29 18.63
N VAL A 3 16.66 -24.64 18.60
CA VAL A 3 15.86 -24.62 17.37
C VAL A 3 15.24 -23.23 17.27
N THR A 4 15.78 -22.39 16.39
CA THR A 4 15.15 -21.10 16.06
C THR A 4 13.91 -21.37 15.21
N ARG A 5 12.73 -21.01 15.72
CA ARG A 5 11.48 -21.09 14.96
C ARG A 5 11.20 -19.73 14.34
N THR A 6 11.15 -19.68 13.01
CA THR A 6 10.82 -18.48 12.24
C THR A 6 9.40 -18.61 11.72
N THR A 7 8.56 -17.61 11.98
CA THR A 7 7.23 -17.50 11.38
C THR A 7 7.30 -16.46 10.27
N SER A 8 6.93 -16.84 9.04
CA SER A 8 6.84 -15.92 7.91
C SER A 8 5.40 -15.48 7.71
N ILE A 9 5.17 -14.18 7.61
CA ILE A 9 3.84 -13.59 7.37
C ILE A 9 3.89 -12.95 5.99
N ALA A 10 3.14 -13.51 5.04
CA ALA A 10 2.99 -12.93 3.71
C ALA A 10 1.82 -11.95 3.71
N ILE A 11 2.10 -10.67 3.43
CA ILE A 11 1.10 -9.62 3.32
C ILE A 11 0.66 -9.54 1.85
N THR A 12 -0.62 -9.74 1.60
CA THR A 12 -1.20 -9.69 0.24
C THR A 12 -1.81 -8.32 -0.04
N ALA A 13 -2.13 -8.03 -1.30
CA ALA A 13 -2.70 -6.72 -1.70
C ALA A 13 -4.02 -6.35 -0.99
N ASN A 14 -4.72 -7.34 -0.43
CA ASN A 14 -6.00 -7.17 0.26
C ASN A 14 -5.83 -7.09 1.79
N SER A 15 -4.59 -7.24 2.27
CA SER A 15 -4.30 -7.27 3.69
C SER A 15 -4.34 -5.87 4.29
N TYR A 16 -4.90 -5.78 5.49
CA TYR A 16 -4.94 -4.56 6.29
C TYR A 16 -3.94 -4.66 7.44
N VAL A 17 -3.08 -3.66 7.57
CA VAL A 17 -2.12 -3.57 8.67
C VAL A 17 -2.43 -2.33 9.49
N SER A 18 -2.57 -2.49 10.81
CA SER A 18 -2.74 -1.38 11.73
C SER A 18 -1.95 -1.58 13.00
N SER A 19 -1.68 -0.48 13.70
CA SER A 19 -1.00 -0.52 14.98
C SER A 19 -1.79 0.25 16.03
N SER A 20 -1.80 -0.26 17.25
CA SER A 20 -2.39 0.43 18.41
C SER A 20 -1.44 0.36 19.59
N ILE A 21 -1.45 1.41 20.43
CA ILE A 21 -0.70 1.43 21.68
C ILE A 21 -1.71 1.41 22.83
N ASN A 22 -1.64 0.38 23.67
CA ASN A 22 -2.42 0.29 24.89
C ASN A 22 -1.62 0.93 26.03
N HIS A 23 -1.87 2.22 26.29
CA HIS A 23 -1.16 2.97 27.33
C HIS A 23 -1.36 2.41 28.75
N ASN A 24 -2.51 1.76 29.01
CA ASN A 24 -2.79 1.18 30.33
C ASN A 24 -1.95 -0.06 30.64
N HIS A 25 -1.54 -0.80 29.61
CA HIS A 25 -0.75 -2.03 29.75
C HIS A 25 0.71 -1.85 29.31
N GLY A 26 1.07 -0.66 28.81
CA GLY A 26 2.40 -0.39 28.26
C GLY A 26 2.74 -1.21 27.01
N THR A 27 1.77 -1.87 26.38
CA THR A 27 2.01 -2.73 25.21
C THR A 27 1.59 -2.04 23.93
N ALA A 28 2.18 -2.43 22.81
CA ALA A 28 1.60 -2.12 21.51
C ALA A 28 1.30 -3.37 20.71
N ASN A 29 0.28 -3.27 19.88
CA ASN A 29 -0.18 -4.36 19.05
C ASN A 29 -0.01 -3.97 17.59
N LEU A 30 0.60 -4.85 16.80
CA LEU A 30 0.51 -4.84 15.35
C LEU A 30 -0.57 -5.82 14.95
N PHE A 31 -1.61 -5.31 14.29
CA PHE A 31 -2.70 -6.08 13.75
C PHE A 31 -2.49 -6.26 12.25
N ILE A 32 -2.49 -7.51 11.79
CA ILE A 32 -2.35 -7.88 10.38
C ILE A 32 -3.56 -8.74 10.03
N ALA A 33 -4.51 -8.19 9.29
CA ALA A 33 -5.66 -8.94 8.77
C ALA A 33 -5.46 -9.26 7.30
N GLY A 34 -5.53 -10.54 6.95
CA GLY A 34 -5.74 -11.00 5.58
C GLY A 34 -7.19 -11.40 5.34
N ASN A 35 -7.46 -11.95 4.16
CA ASN A 35 -8.81 -12.41 3.78
C ASN A 35 -9.30 -13.61 4.62
N SER A 36 -8.40 -14.49 5.03
CA SER A 36 -8.76 -15.75 5.70
C SER A 36 -8.41 -15.75 7.19
N GLU A 37 -7.40 -14.98 7.59
CA GLU A 37 -6.85 -15.01 8.94
C GLU A 37 -6.42 -13.62 9.38
N SER A 38 -6.43 -13.40 10.69
CA SER A 38 -5.89 -12.19 11.31
C SER A 38 -4.89 -12.56 12.39
N ILE A 39 -3.75 -11.89 12.38
CA ILE A 39 -2.64 -12.09 13.30
C ILE A 39 -2.49 -10.83 14.13
N ILE A 40 -2.34 -11.01 15.44
CA ILE A 40 -2.03 -9.94 16.38
C ILE A 40 -0.67 -10.23 16.98
N ILE A 41 0.26 -9.29 16.83
CA ILE A 41 1.58 -9.35 17.45
C ILE A 41 1.63 -8.30 18.55
N GLN A 42 1.76 -8.76 19.79
CA GLN A 42 1.91 -7.88 20.95
C GLN A 42 3.39 -7.67 21.26
N PHE A 43 3.77 -6.42 21.43
CA PHE A 43 5.11 -5.98 21.74
C PHE A 43 5.17 -5.45 23.17
N LEU A 44 6.27 -5.78 23.84
CA LEU A 44 6.65 -5.19 25.11
C LEU A 44 7.00 -3.70 24.95
N PRO A 45 6.86 -2.89 26.02
CA PRO A 45 7.09 -1.44 25.97
C PRO A 45 8.45 -1.03 25.39
N GLU A 46 9.48 -1.80 25.67
CA GLU A 46 10.85 -1.59 25.17
C GLU A 46 10.98 -1.70 23.63
N ASN A 47 10.07 -2.41 22.97
CA ASN A 47 10.06 -2.58 21.51
C ASN A 47 9.16 -1.56 20.79
N LEU A 48 8.54 -0.62 21.52
CA LEU A 48 7.70 0.44 20.94
C LEU A 48 8.42 1.32 19.91
N PRO A 49 9.70 1.72 20.09
CA PRO A 49 10.40 2.53 19.08
C PRO A 49 10.55 1.78 17.75
N ILE A 50 10.85 0.47 17.80
CA ILE A 50 11.00 -0.38 16.61
C ILE A 50 9.64 -0.52 15.90
N LEU A 51 8.56 -0.73 16.65
CA LEU A 51 7.22 -0.80 16.07
C LEU A 51 6.82 0.52 15.39
N ARG A 52 7.13 1.67 16.00
CA ARG A 52 6.88 2.98 15.37
C ARG A 52 7.65 3.12 14.06
N GLY A 53 8.91 2.69 14.02
CA GLY A 53 9.72 2.68 12.79
C GLY A 53 9.10 1.79 11.71
N LEU A 54 8.64 0.59 12.07
CA LEU A 54 7.97 -0.32 11.14
C LEU A 54 6.66 0.29 10.59
N VAL A 55 5.84 0.88 11.45
CA VAL A 55 4.57 1.52 11.04
C VAL A 55 4.83 2.69 10.09
N ALA A 56 5.81 3.54 10.39
CA ALA A 56 6.19 4.66 9.52
C ALA A 56 6.68 4.18 8.15
N ALA A 57 7.50 3.13 8.12
CA ALA A 57 7.98 2.55 6.86
C ALA A 57 6.83 1.96 6.02
N LEU A 58 5.85 1.30 6.65
CA LEU A 58 4.66 0.78 5.97
C LEU A 58 3.77 1.90 5.42
N GLN A 59 3.58 2.98 6.17
CA GLN A 59 2.83 4.16 5.71
C GLN A 59 3.50 4.86 4.53
N GLN A 60 4.83 5.00 4.56
CA GLN A 60 5.59 5.55 3.43
C GLN A 60 5.43 4.66 2.19
N LEU A 61 5.56 3.34 2.34
CA LEU A 61 5.37 2.40 1.25
C LEU A 61 3.96 2.48 0.65
N GLU A 62 2.93 2.63 1.47
CA GLU A 62 1.56 2.83 1.00
C GLU A 62 1.42 4.12 0.17
N ALA A 63 1.98 5.22 0.66
CA ALA A 63 1.97 6.51 -0.05
C ALA A 63 2.68 6.40 -1.41
N ASP A 64 3.85 5.76 -1.46
CA ASP A 64 4.63 5.56 -2.69
C ASP A 64 3.85 4.69 -3.71
N LEU A 65 3.16 3.64 -3.23
CA LEU A 65 2.30 2.80 -4.06
C LEU A 65 1.10 3.57 -4.63
N GLN A 66 0.47 4.42 -3.82
CA GLN A 66 -0.64 5.27 -4.25
C GLN A 66 -0.17 6.30 -5.29
N GLN A 67 0.98 6.94 -5.07
CA GLN A 67 1.57 7.87 -6.04
C GLN A 67 1.88 7.18 -7.37
N THR A 68 2.50 5.99 -7.32
CA THR A 68 2.82 5.22 -8.53
C THR A 68 1.56 4.85 -9.31
N LYS A 69 0.47 4.47 -8.62
CA LYS A 69 -0.83 4.21 -9.25
C LYS A 69 -1.40 5.47 -9.90
N LEU A 70 -1.32 6.62 -9.24
CA LEU A 70 -1.78 7.91 -9.76
C LEU A 70 -1.02 8.29 -11.03
N GLU A 71 0.31 8.20 -11.02
CA GLU A 71 1.14 8.48 -12.20
C GLU A 71 0.79 7.58 -13.38
N LYS A 72 0.53 6.29 -13.12
CA LYS A 72 0.10 5.34 -14.15
C LYS A 72 -1.25 5.74 -14.75
N LEU A 73 -2.23 6.10 -13.90
CA LEU A 73 -3.53 6.57 -14.35
C LEU A 73 -3.41 7.86 -15.18
N GLN A 74 -2.59 8.82 -14.73
CA GLN A 74 -2.33 10.07 -15.46
C GLN A 74 -1.75 9.79 -16.85
N ARG A 75 -0.80 8.86 -16.97
CA ARG A 75 -0.24 8.43 -18.27
C ARG A 75 -1.31 7.80 -19.17
N GLN A 76 -2.19 6.96 -18.61
CA GLN A 76 -3.29 6.36 -19.36
C GLN A 76 -4.26 7.44 -19.87
N ILE A 77 -4.65 8.40 -19.02
CA ILE A 77 -5.50 9.54 -19.40
C ILE A 77 -4.84 10.33 -20.53
N ASN A 78 -3.57 10.71 -20.40
CA ASN A 78 -2.85 11.46 -21.42
C ASN A 78 -2.78 10.71 -22.76
N THR A 79 -2.59 9.39 -22.70
CA THR A 79 -2.56 8.53 -23.90
C THR A 79 -3.92 8.54 -24.60
N ILE A 80 -5.00 8.37 -23.84
CA ILE A 80 -6.38 8.42 -24.36
C ILE A 80 -6.69 9.80 -24.95
N GLN A 81 -6.35 10.88 -24.23
CA GLN A 81 -6.57 12.25 -24.71
C GLN A 81 -5.80 12.53 -26.01
N ASN A 82 -4.54 12.09 -26.11
CA ASN A 82 -3.75 12.23 -27.32
C ASN A 82 -4.33 11.39 -28.49
N HIS A 83 -4.83 10.20 -28.21
CA HIS A 83 -5.49 9.36 -29.21
C HIS A 83 -6.79 9.99 -29.72
N ASN A 84 -7.64 10.48 -28.81
CA ASN A 84 -8.88 11.18 -29.14
C ASN A 84 -8.62 12.48 -29.91
N ARG A 85 -7.58 13.24 -29.54
CA ARG A 85 -7.20 14.46 -30.26
C ARG A 85 -6.81 14.15 -31.71
N LYS A 86 -6.02 13.10 -31.94
CA LYS A 86 -5.66 12.65 -33.29
C LYS A 86 -6.88 12.17 -34.10
N ALA A 87 -7.82 11.47 -33.46
CA ALA A 87 -9.04 11.02 -34.11
C ALA A 87 -9.92 12.21 -34.56
N VAL A 88 -10.04 13.27 -33.75
CA VAL A 88 -10.80 14.48 -34.11
C VAL A 88 -10.15 15.26 -35.25
N THR A 89 -8.81 15.30 -35.32
CA THR A 89 -8.11 15.97 -36.43
C THR A 89 -8.34 15.25 -37.77
N LEU A 90 -8.39 13.92 -37.79
CA LEU A 90 -8.63 13.14 -39.01
C LEU A 90 -10.06 13.28 -39.57
N VAL A 91 -11.05 13.59 -38.73
CA VAL A 91 -12.43 13.83 -39.20
C VAL A 91 -12.55 15.21 -39.85
N ALA A 92 -11.89 16.23 -39.30
CA ALA A 92 -11.90 17.58 -39.87
C ALA A 92 -11.23 17.64 -41.26
N ASP A 93 -10.20 16.82 -41.51
CA ASP A 93 -9.52 16.77 -42.81
C ASP A 93 -10.32 15.99 -43.88
N ASN A 94 -11.27 15.14 -43.48
CA ASN A 94 -12.11 14.35 -44.40
C ASN A 94 -13.40 15.06 -44.83
N ASP A 95 -13.79 16.16 -44.19
CA ASP A 95 -14.99 16.95 -44.54
C ASP A 95 -14.67 18.15 -45.49
N THR A 96 -13.44 18.23 -46.00
CA THR A 96 -12.95 19.29 -46.91
C THR A 96 -12.68 18.84 -48.35
N PHE A 97 -13.42 17.84 -48.86
CA PHE A 97 -13.48 17.52 -50.29
C PHE A 97 -14.90 17.41 -50.81
#